data_AF-A0A2I1CJK0-F1
#
_entry.id   AF-A0A2I1CJK0-F1
#
_cell.length_a   1.000
_cell.length_b   1.000
_cell.length_c   1.000
_cell.angle_alpha   90.00
_cell.angle_beta   90.00
_cell.angle_gamma   90.00
#
_symmetry.space_group_name_H-M   'P 1'
#
loop_
_entity.id
_entity.type
_entity.pdbx_description
1 polymer ?
#
loop_
_entity_poly.entity_id
_entity_poly.type
_entity_poly.pdbx_seq_one_letter_code
_entity_poly.pdbx_strand_id
1 'polypeptide(L)'
;MALHDTPSLNIALIAEQRSTYHGQGYSEEECAALPHDGEANKLLTTLQELGHHVTLVPGIQSLVKHLAAGTNKDWDLAFNIAQGFHGLAREAQIPALLDAYQVPYTFSDAATMALCQNKVYTKVPD
;
A
#
# COMPACT_ATOMS: atom_id res chain seq x y z
N MET A 1 -16.38 15.98 -23.72
CA MET A 1 -17.15 14.96 -22.96
C MET A 1 -16.97 15.35 -21.49
N ALA A 2 -17.98 15.94 -20.87
CA ALA A 2 -17.87 16.41 -19.48
C ALA A 2 -17.66 15.19 -18.57
N LEU A 3 -16.59 15.20 -17.77
CA LEU A 3 -16.39 14.25 -16.67
C LEU A 3 -17.51 14.51 -15.66
N HIS A 4 -18.65 13.85 -15.85
CA HIS A 4 -19.76 13.91 -14.92
C HIS A 4 -19.38 13.18 -13.63
N ASP A 5 -19.40 13.91 -12.52
CA ASP A 5 -19.77 13.46 -11.17
C ASP A 5 -19.05 12.22 -10.59
N THR A 6 -17.74 12.06 -10.80
CA THR A 6 -16.98 11.13 -9.96
C THR A 6 -16.92 11.71 -8.54
N PRO A 7 -17.49 11.04 -7.51
CA PRO A 7 -17.38 11.52 -6.15
C PRO A 7 -15.90 11.60 -5.75
N SER A 8 -15.51 12.72 -5.13
CA SER A 8 -14.19 12.84 -4.53
C SER A 8 -14.08 11.85 -3.37
N LEU A 9 -12.95 11.15 -3.28
CA LEU A 9 -12.68 10.13 -2.28
C LEU A 9 -11.46 10.56 -1.48
N ASN A 10 -11.42 10.20 -0.20
CA ASN A 10 -10.25 10.25 0.65
C ASN A 10 -9.49 8.93 0.52
N ILE A 11 -8.41 8.93 -0.26
CA ILE A 11 -7.62 7.76 -0.59
C ILE A 11 -6.33 7.76 0.23
N ALA A 12 -6.05 6.68 0.95
CA ALA A 12 -4.72 6.42 1.48
C ALA A 12 -3.88 5.72 0.42
N LEU A 13 -2.86 6.38 -0.11
CA LEU A 13 -1.87 5.74 -0.97
C LEU A 13 -0.77 5.15 -0.10
N ILE A 14 -0.74 3.82 0.02
CA ILE A 14 0.23 3.12 0.85
C ILE A 14 1.36 2.60 -0.03
N ALA A 15 2.54 3.19 0.11
CA ALA A 15 3.71 2.86 -0.70
C ALA A 15 5.00 3.19 0.06
N GLU A 16 5.98 2.28 0.08
CA GLU A 16 7.33 2.64 0.47
C GLU A 16 7.98 3.54 -0.58
N GLN A 17 8.66 4.61 -0.14
CA GLN A 17 9.55 5.40 -0.98
C GLN A 17 10.99 5.03 -0.68
N ARG A 18 11.75 4.59 -1.69
CA ARG A 18 13.15 4.20 -1.56
C ARG A 18 13.98 5.32 -0.93
N SER A 19 13.79 6.57 -1.36
CA SER A 19 14.47 7.74 -0.76
C SER A 19 14.24 7.86 0.75
N THR A 20 13.03 7.57 1.23
CA THR A 20 12.68 7.59 2.66
C THR A 20 13.48 6.54 3.43
N TYR A 21 13.64 5.33 2.89
CA TYR A 21 14.37 4.25 3.55
C TYR A 21 15.89 4.36 3.40
N HIS A 22 16.39 4.92 2.29
CA HIS A 22 17.79 5.29 2.16
C HIS A 22 18.19 6.35 3.21
N GLY A 23 17.33 7.34 3.46
CA GLY A 23 17.54 8.30 4.54
C GLY A 23 17.57 7.67 5.94
N GLN A 24 17.06 6.45 6.09
CA GLN A 24 17.07 5.65 7.32
C GLN A 24 18.23 4.63 7.37
N GLY A 25 19.09 4.59 6.35
CA GLY A 25 20.27 3.73 6.30
C GLY A 25 20.07 2.39 5.56
N TYR A 26 18.94 2.18 4.88
CA TYR A 26 18.73 0.99 4.05
C TYR A 26 19.56 1.07 2.77
N SER A 27 20.15 -0.05 2.37
CA SER A 27 20.91 -0.20 1.13
C SER A 27 20.01 -0.25 -0.12
N GLU A 28 20.60 -0.04 -1.30
CA GLU A 28 19.94 -0.25 -2.60
C GLU A 28 19.40 -1.68 -2.75
N GLU A 29 20.14 -2.68 -2.24
CA GLU A 29 19.74 -4.08 -2.31
C GLU A 29 18.49 -4.35 -1.45
N GLU A 30 18.45 -3.81 -0.23
CA GLU A 30 17.28 -3.93 0.65
C GLU A 30 16.04 -3.25 0.07
N CYS A 31 16.23 -2.14 -0.66
CA CYS A 31 15.15 -1.39 -1.29
C CYS A 31 14.77 -1.90 -2.70
N ALA A 32 15.49 -2.88 -3.26
CA ALA A 32 15.37 -3.26 -4.67
C ALA A 32 13.97 -3.75 -5.07
N ALA A 33 13.25 -4.36 -4.13
CA ALA A 33 11.90 -4.88 -4.36
C ALA A 33 10.79 -3.81 -4.24
N LEU A 34 11.09 -2.66 -3.63
CA LEU A 34 10.10 -1.59 -3.42
C LEU A 34 9.75 -0.92 -4.75
N PRO A 35 8.55 -0.35 -4.91
CA PRO A 35 8.25 0.51 -6.05
C PRO A 35 9.27 1.65 -6.15
N HIS A 36 9.54 2.10 -7.37
CA HIS A 36 10.39 3.28 -7.56
C HIS A 36 9.65 4.53 -7.08
N ASP A 37 10.36 5.52 -6.54
CA ASP A 37 9.74 6.77 -6.06
C ASP A 37 8.90 7.45 -7.15
N GLY A 38 9.34 7.35 -8.41
CA GLY A 38 8.59 7.87 -9.56
C GLY A 38 7.26 7.15 -9.82
N GLU A 39 7.11 5.88 -9.44
CA GLU A 39 5.85 5.13 -9.58
C GLU A 39 4.83 5.59 -8.55
N ALA A 40 5.22 5.65 -7.27
CA ALA A 40 4.36 6.15 -6.20
C ALA A 40 3.95 7.61 -6.45
N ASN A 41 4.88 8.46 -6.88
CA ASN A 41 4.58 9.87 -7.20
C ASN A 41 3.65 10.01 -8.40
N LYS A 42 3.81 9.21 -9.46
CA LYS A 42 2.88 9.23 -10.60
C LYS A 42 1.47 8.85 -10.16
N LEU A 43 1.33 7.80 -9.37
CA LEU A 43 0.03 7.36 -8.86
C LEU A 43 -0.62 8.44 -7.96
N LEU A 44 0.16 9.05 -7.07
CA LEU A 44 -0.27 10.19 -6.25
C LEU A 44 -0.84 11.31 -7.13
N THR A 45 -0.05 11.79 -8.09
CA THR A 45 -0.46 12.88 -8.98
C THR A 45 -1.68 12.52 -9.80
N THR A 46 -1.73 11.33 -10.39
CA THR A 46 -2.88 10.90 -11.19
C THR A 46 -4.16 10.82 -10.36
N LEU A 47 -4.12 10.27 -9.14
CA LEU A 47 -5.29 10.22 -8.26
C LEU A 47 -5.77 11.64 -7.87
N GLN A 48 -4.84 12.58 -7.66
CA GLN A 48 -5.16 13.99 -7.40
C GLN A 48 -5.76 14.69 -8.63
N GLU A 49 -5.22 14.46 -9.82
CA GLU A 49 -5.74 15.00 -11.09
C GLU A 49 -7.15 14.50 -11.42
N LEU A 50 -7.49 13.30 -10.95
CA LEU A 50 -8.86 12.74 -11.02
C LEU A 50 -9.82 13.35 -9.99
N GLY A 51 -9.35 14.25 -9.11
CA GLY A 51 -10.17 14.98 -8.15
C GLY A 51 -10.32 14.33 -6.78
N HIS A 52 -9.49 13.34 -6.44
CA HIS A 52 -9.50 12.69 -5.12
C HIS A 52 -8.52 13.37 -4.15
N HIS A 53 -8.82 13.27 -2.85
CA HIS A 53 -7.91 13.68 -1.79
C HIS A 53 -7.00 12.50 -1.44
N VAL A 54 -5.68 12.66 -1.55
CA VAL A 54 -4.74 11.55 -1.38
C VAL A 54 -3.80 11.80 -0.20
N THR A 55 -3.82 10.90 0.77
CA THR A 55 -2.85 10.86 1.88
C THR A 55 -1.79 9.82 1.56
N LEU A 56 -0.53 10.25 1.43
CA LEU A 56 0.59 9.31 1.28
C LEU A 56 0.93 8.67 2.63
N VAL A 57 1.00 7.34 2.66
CA VAL A 57 1.31 6.54 3.84
C VAL A 57 2.57 5.71 3.56
N PRO A 58 3.76 6.14 4.03
CA PRO A 58 5.03 5.49 3.73
C PRO A 58 5.24 4.14 4.45
N GLY A 59 4.64 3.08 3.91
CA GLY A 59 4.79 1.70 4.39
C GLY A 59 4.14 1.41 5.75
N ILE A 60 4.43 0.21 6.27
CA ILE A 60 3.69 -0.38 7.40
C ILE A 60 3.79 0.43 8.70
N GLN A 61 4.94 1.01 9.01
CA GLN A 61 5.11 1.78 10.25
C GLN A 61 4.27 3.06 10.24
N SER A 62 4.16 3.72 9.08
CA SER A 62 3.27 4.88 8.91
C SER A 62 1.81 4.46 9.04
N LEU A 63 1.41 3.36 8.39
CA LEU A 63 0.05 2.82 8.50
C LEU A 63 -0.33 2.53 9.96
N VAL A 64 0.52 1.85 10.73
CA VAL A 64 0.26 1.56 12.14
C VAL A 64 0.04 2.84 12.96
N LYS A 65 0.79 3.92 12.68
CA LYS A 65 0.59 5.22 13.35
C LYS A 65 -0.79 5.81 13.02
N HIS A 66 -1.22 5.74 11.76
CA HIS A 66 -2.55 6.18 11.35
C HIS A 66 -3.67 5.37 12.02
N LEU A 67 -3.55 4.03 12.01
CA LEU A 67 -4.51 3.11 12.62
C LEU A 67 -4.60 3.31 14.14
N ALA A 68 -3.45 3.46 14.81
CA ALA A 68 -3.40 3.69 16.26
C ALA A 68 -3.99 5.06 16.66
N ALA A 69 -3.77 6.08 15.83
CA ALA A 69 -4.36 7.41 16.05
C ALA A 69 -5.84 7.51 15.61
N GLY A 70 -6.34 6.52 14.87
CA GLY A 70 -7.69 6.52 14.32
C GLY A 70 -7.90 7.52 13.18
N THR A 71 -6.83 8.00 12.54
CA THR A 71 -6.90 8.95 11.42
C THR A 71 -7.28 8.28 10.09
N ASN A 72 -7.37 6.94 10.08
CA ASN A 72 -7.87 6.17 8.95
C ASN A 72 -9.40 6.19 8.80
N LYS A 73 -10.13 6.71 9.80
CA LYS A 73 -11.61 6.69 9.82
C LYS A 73 -12.25 7.49 8.69
N ASP A 74 -11.52 8.49 8.18
CA ASP A 74 -11.99 9.34 7.10
C ASP A 74 -11.57 8.80 5.72
N TRP A 75 -10.86 7.66 5.65
CA TRP A 75 -10.46 7.05 4.39
C TRP A 75 -11.61 6.24 3.80
N ASP A 76 -11.94 6.53 2.54
CA ASP A 76 -12.90 5.74 1.77
C ASP A 76 -12.25 4.47 1.20
N LEU A 77 -10.95 4.54 0.88
CA LEU A 77 -10.19 3.47 0.24
C LEU A 77 -8.70 3.60 0.54
N ALA A 78 -8.03 2.47 0.75
CA ALA A 78 -6.57 2.37 0.70
C ALA A 78 -6.12 1.82 -0.67
N PHE A 79 -5.39 2.63 -1.44
CA PHE A 79 -4.67 2.17 -2.62
C PHE A 79 -3.31 1.63 -2.18
N ASN A 80 -3.19 0.31 -2.07
CA ASN A 80 -1.99 -0.35 -1.54
C ASN A 80 -1.08 -0.84 -2.66
N ILE A 81 0.15 -0.33 -2.72
CA ILE A 81 1.23 -0.85 -3.59
C ILE A 81 2.49 -1.20 -2.78
N ALA A 82 2.34 -1.34 -1.46
CA ALA A 82 3.45 -1.60 -0.56
C ALA A 82 4.02 -3.02 -0.73
N GLN A 83 5.34 -3.14 -0.57
CA GLN A 83 6.08 -4.39 -0.79
C GLN A 83 6.59 -5.00 0.53
N GLY A 84 6.81 -4.18 1.55
CA GLY A 84 7.39 -4.61 2.82
C GLY A 84 8.86 -5.07 2.73
N PHE A 85 9.47 -5.32 3.89
CA PHE A 85 10.89 -5.68 4.00
C PHE A 85 11.13 -7.07 4.59
N HIS A 86 10.33 -7.48 5.58
CA HIS A 86 10.65 -8.62 6.44
C HIS A 86 9.54 -9.66 6.49
N GLY A 87 9.93 -10.93 6.66
CA GLY A 87 9.01 -12.06 6.75
C GLY A 87 8.67 -12.68 5.39
N LEU A 88 8.22 -13.94 5.43
CA LEU A 88 7.93 -14.73 4.22
C LEU A 88 6.69 -14.24 3.46
N ALA A 89 5.78 -13.54 4.14
CA ALA A 89 4.55 -13.00 3.59
C ALA A 89 4.50 -11.47 3.76
N ARG A 90 5.61 -10.80 3.45
CA ARG A 90 5.77 -9.35 3.69
C ARG A 90 4.69 -8.49 3.02
N GLU A 91 4.27 -8.82 1.80
CA GLU A 91 3.23 -8.07 1.09
C GLU A 91 1.82 -8.29 1.68
N ALA A 92 1.62 -9.32 2.52
CA ALA A 92 0.34 -9.59 3.18
C ALA A 92 0.12 -8.74 4.44
N GLN A 93 1.17 -8.10 4.97
CA GLN A 93 1.11 -7.43 6.27
C GLN A 93 0.18 -6.21 6.24
N ILE A 94 0.23 -5.41 5.17
CA ILE A 94 -0.64 -4.24 5.03
C ILE A 94 -2.10 -4.63 4.80
N PRO A 95 -2.44 -5.52 3.82
CA PRO A 95 -3.79 -6.04 3.68
C PRO A 95 -4.36 -6.61 4.99
N ALA A 96 -3.56 -7.34 5.77
CA ALA A 96 -4.02 -7.90 7.06
C ALA A 96 -4.39 -6.82 8.08
N LEU A 97 -3.64 -5.72 8.14
CA LEU A 97 -3.97 -4.59 9.00
C LEU A 97 -5.22 -3.85 8.51
N LEU A 98 -5.38 -3.70 7.19
CA LEU A 98 -6.55 -3.05 6.61
C LEU A 98 -7.82 -3.90 6.83
N ASP A 99 -7.73 -5.22 6.69
CA ASP A 99 -8.80 -6.17 7.05
C ASP A 99 -9.21 -6.03 8.52
N ALA A 100 -8.23 -6.02 9.43
CA ALA A 100 -8.47 -5.92 10.87
C ALA A 100 -9.18 -4.61 11.27
N TYR A 101 -8.93 -3.53 10.52
CA TYR A 101 -9.53 -2.22 10.75
C TYR A 101 -10.70 -1.90 9.82
N GLN A 102 -11.14 -2.87 9.01
CA GLN A 102 -12.27 -2.76 8.08
C GLN A 102 -12.14 -1.60 7.09
N VAL A 103 -10.91 -1.30 6.65
CA VAL A 103 -10.64 -0.28 5.63
C VAL A 103 -10.71 -0.95 4.26
N PRO A 104 -11.55 -0.51 3.31
CA PRO A 104 -11.55 -1.04 1.95
C PRO A 104 -10.18 -0.80 1.27
N TYR A 105 -9.70 -1.75 0.47
CA TYR A 105 -8.42 -1.59 -0.25
C TYR A 105 -8.40 -2.24 -1.63
N THR A 106 -7.45 -1.79 -2.44
CA THR A 106 -7.22 -2.31 -3.79
C THR A 106 -6.46 -3.64 -3.78
N PHE A 107 -6.64 -4.42 -4.85
CA PHE A 107 -5.94 -5.68 -5.11
C PHE A 107 -6.33 -6.82 -4.16
N SER A 108 -5.41 -7.75 -3.91
CA SER A 108 -5.69 -9.03 -3.24
C SER A 108 -5.62 -8.92 -1.73
N ASP A 109 -6.38 -9.77 -1.06
CA ASP A 109 -6.39 -9.88 0.40
C ASP A 109 -5.11 -10.48 0.99
N ALA A 110 -5.00 -10.42 2.33
CA ALA A 110 -3.83 -10.91 3.05
C ALA A 110 -3.55 -12.40 2.82
N ALA A 111 -4.59 -13.24 2.78
CA ALA A 111 -4.43 -14.68 2.61
C ALA A 111 -3.88 -15.01 1.21
N THR A 112 -4.40 -14.34 0.19
CA THR A 112 -3.96 -14.46 -1.20
C THR A 112 -2.53 -13.96 -1.36
N MET A 113 -2.18 -12.81 -0.78
CA MET A 113 -0.81 -12.28 -0.82
C MET A 113 0.18 -13.20 -0.09
N ALA A 114 -0.21 -13.80 1.03
CA ALA A 114 0.63 -14.75 1.74
C ALA A 114 0.85 -16.04 0.93
N LEU A 115 -0.20 -16.55 0.27
CA LEU A 115 -0.11 -17.71 -0.60
C LEU A 115 0.80 -17.42 -1.80
N CYS A 116 0.59 -16.31 -2.51
CA CYS A 116 1.32 -15.95 -3.72
C CYS A 116 2.83 -15.72 -3.49
N GLN A 117 3.23 -15.26 -2.32
CA GLN A 117 4.65 -15.09 -1.97
C GLN A 117 5.36 -16.43 -1.67
N ASN A 118 4.62 -17.51 -1.43
CA ASN A 118 5.20 -18.83 -1.22
C ASN A 118 5.06 -19.72 -2.47
N LYS A 119 6.13 -19.78 -3.27
CA LYS A 119 6.15 -20.56 -4.52
C LYS A 119 5.82 -22.05 -4.33
N VAL A 120 6.16 -22.65 -3.19
CA VAL A 120 5.85 -24.05 -2.89
C VAL A 120 4.35 -24.20 -2.67
N TYR A 121 3.76 -23.36 -1.81
CA TYR A 121 2.33 -23.46 -1.51
C TYR A 121 1.43 -23.03 -2.68
N THR A 122 1.89 -22.16 -3.58
CA THR A 122 1.14 -21.89 -4.83
C THR A 122 1.05 -23.07 -5.79
N LYS A 123 1.83 -24.14 -5.59
CA LYS A 123 1.97 -25.28 -6.52
C LYS A 123 1.83 -26.62 -5.82
N VAL A 124 1.10 -26.66 -4.70
CA VAL A 124 0.82 -27.92 -4.02
C VAL A 124 0.13 -28.84 -5.04
N PRO A 125 0.72 -29.99 -5.39
CA PRO A 125 0.06 -30.96 -6.27
C PRO A 125 -1.10 -31.62 -5.52
N ASP A 126 -2.14 -31.98 -6.27
CA ASP A 126 -3.25 -32.81 -5.78
C ASP A 126 -2.77 -34.19 -5.30
#